data_AF-A0AA92S724-F1
#
_entry.id   AF-A0AA92S724-F1
#
_cell.length_a   1.000
_cell.length_b   1.000
_cell.length_c   1.000
_cell.angle_alpha   90.00
_cell.angle_beta   90.00
_cell.angle_gamma   90.00
#
_symmetry.space_group_name_H-M   'P 1'
#
loop_
_entity.id
_entity.type
_entity.pdbx_description
1 polymer ?
#
loop_
_entity_poly.entity_id
_entity_poly.type
_entity_poly.pdbx_seq_one_letter_code
_entity_poly.pdbx_strand_id
1 'polypeptide(L)'
;MGQLVCGGAMLQCSFGAAPSSLMVLPVNRVTTSMPIANIMDNKPMVNVLPFGMCNTMSNPQVAAATAAKLGVFTPVPCVPVTAAPWVPGSPTVLVANMPALNQTSKLMCNWGGVIQITNPGQATIQVP
;
A
#
# COMPACT_ATOMS: atom_id res chain seq x y z
N MET A 1 1.97 2.24 19.42
CA MET A 1 3.26 2.86 19.06
C MET A 1 3.92 2.00 17.99
N GLY A 2 3.89 2.50 16.76
CA GLY A 2 4.60 1.93 15.62
C GLY A 2 5.51 2.97 14.99
N GLN A 3 6.39 2.54 14.10
CA GLN A 3 7.27 3.48 13.40
C GLN A 3 6.44 4.28 12.39
N LEU A 4 6.72 5.57 12.28
CA LEU A 4 6.11 6.44 11.29
C LEU A 4 6.61 6.05 9.90
N VAL A 5 5.70 5.98 8.94
CA VAL A 5 6.02 5.57 7.57
C VAL A 5 6.43 6.76 6.73
N CYS A 6 7.50 6.63 5.95
CA CYS A 6 7.94 7.62 4.96
C CYS A 6 8.01 7.03 3.55
N GLY A 7 8.25 7.89 2.56
CA GLY A 7 8.50 7.49 1.19
C GLY A 7 9.66 6.50 1.09
N GLY A 8 9.48 5.46 0.28
CA GLY A 8 10.41 4.33 0.18
C GLY A 8 10.09 3.16 1.11
N ALA A 9 9.01 3.23 1.89
CA ALA A 9 8.54 2.10 2.70
C ALA A 9 8.30 0.85 1.84
N MET A 10 8.65 -0.32 2.35
CA MET A 10 8.33 -1.59 1.72
C MET A 10 6.94 -2.04 2.13
N LEU A 11 6.15 -2.41 1.12
CA LEU A 11 4.78 -2.89 1.21
C LEU A 11 4.72 -4.35 0.77
N GLN A 12 3.86 -5.13 1.41
CA GLN A 12 3.54 -6.50 1.02
C GLN A 12 2.03 -6.65 0.89
N CYS A 13 1.57 -7.08 -0.29
CA CYS A 13 0.18 -7.48 -0.52
C CYS A 13 0.03 -8.99 -0.27
N SER A 14 -1.06 -9.40 0.37
CA SER A 14 -1.37 -10.82 0.63
C SER A 14 -1.52 -11.67 -0.65
N PHE A 15 -1.88 -11.05 -1.78
CA PHE A 15 -2.05 -11.72 -3.08
C PHE A 15 -1.03 -11.27 -4.13
N GLY A 16 -0.05 -10.44 -3.74
CA GLY A 16 1.02 -9.99 -4.63
C GLY A 16 2.16 -11.00 -4.68
N ALA A 17 2.74 -11.22 -5.85
CA ALA A 17 3.90 -12.10 -6.02
C ALA A 17 5.23 -11.47 -5.57
N ALA A 18 5.29 -10.14 -5.44
CA ALA A 18 6.48 -9.42 -5.00
C ALA A 18 6.12 -8.26 -4.07
N PRO A 19 7.03 -7.86 -3.17
CA PRO A 19 6.87 -6.62 -2.42
C PRO A 19 6.92 -5.41 -3.37
N SER A 20 6.33 -4.31 -2.91
CA SER A 20 6.28 -3.04 -3.62
C SER A 20 6.77 -1.91 -2.71
N SER A 21 7.09 -0.75 -3.27
CA SER A 21 7.50 0.41 -2.48
C SER A 21 6.38 1.45 -2.41
N LEU A 22 6.19 2.05 -1.23
CA LEU A 22 5.34 3.20 -1.03
C LEU A 22 6.04 4.46 -1.57
N MET A 23 5.44 5.09 -2.56
CA MET A 23 5.86 6.39 -3.05
C MET A 23 5.02 7.47 -2.36
N VAL A 24 5.69 8.49 -1.82
CA VAL A 24 5.01 9.60 -1.15
C VAL A 24 5.46 10.87 -1.82
N LEU A 25 4.51 11.61 -2.41
CA LEU A 25 4.81 12.89 -3.02
C LEU A 25 5.06 13.93 -1.91
N PRO A 26 5.97 14.90 -2.10
CA PRO A 26 6.27 15.95 -1.12
C PRO A 26 5.14 17.01 -1.00
N VAL A 27 3.88 16.63 -1.26
CA VAL A 27 2.70 17.51 -1.23
C VAL A 27 2.40 17.99 0.18
N ASN A 28 2.60 17.11 1.18
CA ASN A 28 2.32 17.42 2.58
C ASN A 28 3.35 18.38 3.20
N ARG A 29 4.47 18.67 2.51
CA ARG A 29 5.58 19.53 2.97
C ARG A 29 6.19 19.16 4.32
N VAL A 30 5.89 17.97 4.82
CA VAL A 30 6.47 17.39 6.04
C VAL A 30 7.37 16.25 5.62
N THR A 31 8.68 16.42 5.81
CA THR A 31 9.71 15.50 5.34
C THR A 31 10.64 15.12 6.47
N THR A 32 11.09 13.87 6.47
CA THR A 32 12.25 13.41 7.25
C THR A 32 13.44 13.30 6.28
N SER A 33 14.09 12.13 6.19
CA SER A 33 14.94 11.77 5.06
C SER A 33 14.16 11.62 3.75
N MET A 34 12.87 11.27 3.85
CA MET A 34 11.91 11.16 2.75
C MET A 34 10.56 11.79 3.19
N PRO A 35 9.65 12.14 2.26
CA PRO A 35 8.34 12.66 2.61
C PRO A 35 7.56 11.72 3.54
N ILE A 36 6.92 12.27 4.58
CA ILE A 36 6.14 11.47 5.54
C ILE A 36 4.78 11.12 4.93
N ALA A 37 4.39 9.85 5.09
CA ALA A 37 3.09 9.36 4.63
C ALA A 37 1.96 9.64 5.64
N ASN A 38 0.76 9.87 5.12
CA ASN A 38 -0.48 9.90 5.88
C ASN A 38 -1.49 8.89 5.33
N ILE A 39 -2.66 8.75 5.97
CA ILE A 39 -3.66 7.77 5.57
C ILE A 39 -4.24 7.99 4.15
N MET A 40 -4.05 9.16 3.55
CA MET A 40 -4.52 9.50 2.21
C MET A 40 -3.53 9.16 1.10
N ASP A 41 -2.31 8.73 1.45
CA ASP A 41 -1.31 8.21 0.51
C ASP A 41 -1.67 6.79 0.04
N ASN A 42 -2.87 6.65 -0.53
CA ASN A 42 -3.49 5.41 -0.95
C ASN A 42 -3.70 5.33 -2.48
N LYS A 43 -3.23 6.33 -3.24
CA LYS A 43 -3.57 6.44 -4.66
C LYS A 43 -2.89 5.33 -5.46
N PRO A 44 -3.64 4.52 -6.22
CA PRO A 44 -3.07 3.55 -7.12
C PRO A 44 -2.09 4.18 -8.11
N MET A 45 -1.00 3.50 -8.41
CA MET A 45 0.02 3.93 -9.39
C MET A 45 0.73 5.25 -9.06
N VAL A 46 0.36 5.92 -7.98
CA VAL A 46 1.00 7.15 -7.50
C VAL A 46 1.67 6.90 -6.16
N ASN A 47 0.92 6.40 -5.18
CA ASN A 47 1.47 6.03 -3.89
C ASN A 47 1.78 4.53 -3.80
N VAL A 48 0.84 3.71 -4.26
CA VAL A 48 0.92 2.25 -4.18
C VAL A 48 1.25 1.72 -5.56
N LEU A 49 2.49 1.24 -5.72
CA LEU A 49 2.96 0.64 -6.96
C LEU A 49 2.54 -0.85 -7.06
N PRO A 50 2.52 -1.44 -8.27
CA PRO A 50 2.23 -2.86 -8.49
C PRO A 50 3.04 -3.84 -7.63
N PHE A 51 2.39 -4.91 -7.16
CA PHE A 51 3.00 -6.00 -6.36
C PHE A 51 3.48 -7.18 -7.23
N GLY A 52 4.03 -6.89 -8.41
CA GLY A 52 4.34 -7.92 -9.42
C GLY A 52 3.07 -8.52 -10.03
N MET A 53 2.77 -9.78 -9.71
CA MET A 53 1.59 -10.50 -10.21
C MET A 53 0.51 -10.62 -9.14
N CYS A 54 -0.75 -10.47 -9.53
CA CYS A 54 -1.91 -10.63 -8.66
C CYS A 54 -2.43 -12.07 -8.73
N ASN A 55 -2.54 -12.73 -7.57
CA ASN A 55 -2.91 -14.15 -7.47
C ASN A 55 -4.34 -14.37 -6.93
N THR A 56 -5.28 -13.44 -7.14
CA THR A 56 -6.68 -13.58 -6.69
C THR A 56 -7.66 -13.57 -7.86
N MET A 57 -8.63 -14.48 -7.82
CA MET A 57 -9.74 -14.56 -8.78
C MET A 57 -10.73 -13.39 -8.63
N SER A 58 -10.68 -12.66 -7.51
CA SER A 58 -11.44 -11.43 -7.33
C SER A 58 -10.96 -10.29 -8.25
N ASN A 59 -9.76 -10.42 -8.82
CA ASN A 59 -9.32 -9.54 -9.89
C ASN A 59 -9.93 -10.03 -11.22
N PRO A 60 -10.79 -9.23 -11.90
CA PRO A 60 -11.47 -9.62 -13.13
C PRO A 60 -10.50 -9.92 -14.27
N GLN A 61 -9.29 -9.32 -14.26
CA GLN A 61 -8.26 -9.62 -15.25
C GLN A 61 -7.65 -11.02 -15.03
N VAL A 62 -7.47 -11.45 -13.78
CA VAL A 62 -7.03 -12.82 -13.44
C VAL A 62 -8.11 -13.82 -13.81
N ALA A 63 -9.37 -13.51 -13.51
CA ALA A 63 -10.51 -14.35 -13.88
C ALA A 63 -10.62 -14.51 -15.40
N ALA A 64 -10.51 -13.41 -16.16
CA ALA A 64 -10.54 -13.43 -17.62
C ALA A 64 -9.35 -14.20 -18.21
N ALA A 65 -8.14 -14.00 -17.70
CA ALA A 65 -6.95 -14.72 -18.16
C ALA A 65 -7.03 -16.23 -17.86
N THR A 66 -7.57 -16.59 -16.70
CA THR A 66 -7.81 -17.98 -16.31
C THR A 66 -8.85 -18.63 -17.22
N ALA A 67 -9.95 -17.92 -17.53
CA ALA A 67 -10.94 -18.39 -18.50
C ALA A 67 -10.36 -18.57 -19.90
N ALA A 68 -9.51 -17.63 -20.35
CA ALA A 68 -8.83 -17.71 -21.65
C ALA A 68 -7.83 -18.88 -21.75
N LYS A 69 -7.29 -19.36 -20.63
CA LYS A 69 -6.46 -20.57 -20.56
C LYS A 69 -7.24 -21.82 -20.14
N LEU A 70 -8.53 -21.89 -20.48
CA LEU A 70 -9.39 -23.07 -20.24
C LEU A 70 -9.44 -23.49 -18.76
N GLY A 71 -9.41 -22.51 -17.84
CA GLY A 71 -9.47 -22.76 -16.40
C GLY A 71 -8.10 -22.90 -15.72
N VAL A 72 -6.98 -22.82 -16.45
CA VAL A 72 -5.64 -22.80 -15.85
C VAL A 72 -5.39 -21.44 -15.21
N PHE A 73 -5.22 -21.45 -13.89
CA PHE A 73 -4.97 -20.24 -13.10
C PHE A 73 -3.81 -19.43 -13.69
N THR A 74 -4.13 -18.22 -14.15
CA THR A 74 -3.17 -17.35 -14.82
C THR A 74 -3.09 -16.02 -14.08
N PRO A 75 -2.07 -15.85 -13.23
CA PRO A 75 -1.78 -14.56 -12.62
C PRO A 75 -1.54 -13.50 -13.69
N VAL A 76 -1.95 -12.27 -13.40
CA VAL A 76 -1.74 -11.10 -14.27
C VAL A 76 -1.00 -10.01 -13.51
N PRO A 77 -0.32 -9.07 -14.19
CA PRO A 77 0.30 -7.93 -13.53
C PRO A 77 -0.68 -7.19 -12.62
N CYS A 78 -0.30 -6.96 -11.37
CA CYS A 78 -1.16 -6.37 -10.37
C CYS A 78 -1.32 -4.86 -10.64
N VAL A 79 -2.50 -4.44 -11.09
CA VAL A 79 -2.89 -3.03 -11.01
C VAL A 79 -3.59 -2.84 -9.66
N PRO A 80 -2.97 -2.15 -8.68
CA PRO A 80 -3.59 -1.95 -7.38
C PRO A 80 -4.86 -1.13 -7.55
N VAL A 81 -5.92 -1.50 -6.84
CA VAL A 81 -7.15 -0.70 -6.77
C VAL A 81 -7.46 -0.51 -5.30
N THR A 82 -7.25 0.69 -4.80
CA THR A 82 -7.31 1.04 -3.38
C THR A 82 -8.15 2.30 -3.25
N ALA A 83 -9.46 2.12 -3.08
CA ALA A 83 -10.40 3.23 -2.97
C ALA A 83 -10.46 3.83 -1.55
N ALA A 84 -10.24 2.99 -0.54
CA ALA A 84 -10.30 3.36 0.87
C ALA A 84 -8.94 3.85 1.40
N PRO A 85 -8.90 4.80 2.36
CA PRO A 85 -7.67 5.22 3.03
C PRO A 85 -7.02 4.08 3.81
N TRP A 86 -5.77 4.28 4.22
CA TRP A 86 -5.12 3.39 5.18
C TRP A 86 -5.83 3.46 6.53
N VAL A 87 -5.86 2.33 7.23
CA VAL A 87 -6.49 2.20 8.56
C VAL A 87 -5.55 1.43 9.49
N PRO A 88 -5.43 1.79 10.77
CA PRO A 88 -6.09 2.91 11.45
C PRO A 88 -5.40 4.28 11.28
N GLY A 89 -4.12 4.31 10.87
CA GLY A 89 -3.29 5.50 11.03
C GLY A 89 -2.94 5.78 12.50
N SER A 90 -2.27 6.91 12.75
CA SER A 90 -1.95 7.37 14.10
C SER A 90 -3.08 8.25 14.66
N PRO A 91 -3.56 8.00 15.88
CA PRO A 91 -4.70 8.72 16.46
C PRO A 91 -4.39 10.15 16.88
N THR A 92 -3.13 10.49 17.17
CA THR A 92 -2.75 11.78 17.76
C THR A 92 -1.80 12.61 16.89
N VAL A 93 -1.17 11.98 15.89
CA VAL A 93 -0.18 12.65 15.03
C VAL A 93 -0.79 12.90 13.66
N LEU A 94 -0.84 14.18 13.27
CA LEU A 94 -1.38 14.61 11.99
C LEU A 94 -0.25 15.09 11.07
N VAL A 95 -0.35 14.72 9.80
CA VAL A 95 0.50 15.14 8.68
C VAL A 95 -0.41 15.76 7.63
N ALA A 96 -0.29 17.08 7.43
CA ALA A 96 -1.19 17.86 6.57
C ALA A 96 -2.69 17.68 6.93
N ASN A 97 -3.02 17.81 8.23
CA ASN A 97 -4.37 17.63 8.80
C ASN A 97 -4.98 16.23 8.66
N MET A 98 -4.21 15.24 8.21
CA MET A 98 -4.65 13.83 8.13
C MET A 98 -3.82 12.97 9.08
N PRO A 99 -4.40 11.90 9.68
CA PRO A 99 -3.65 10.94 10.50
C PRO A 99 -2.38 10.44 9.82
N ALA A 100 -1.27 10.51 10.55
CA ALA A 100 0.01 10.02 10.08
C ALA A 100 -0.02 8.50 9.89
N LEU A 101 0.70 7.98 8.89
CA LEU A 101 0.72 6.56 8.61
C LEU A 101 1.72 5.86 9.54
N ASN A 102 1.28 4.82 10.24
CA ASN A 102 2.14 4.00 11.12
C ASN A 102 2.36 2.60 10.53
N GLN A 103 3.41 1.92 10.99
CA GLN A 103 3.80 0.58 10.52
C GLN A 103 2.68 -0.47 10.61
N THR A 104 1.76 -0.33 11.57
CA THR A 104 0.64 -1.25 11.78
C THR A 104 -0.56 -0.97 10.88
N SER A 105 -0.53 0.14 10.13
CA SER A 105 -1.57 0.49 9.18
C SER A 105 -1.65 -0.51 8.04
N LYS A 106 -2.87 -0.76 7.59
CA LYS A 106 -3.18 -1.66 6.49
C LYS A 106 -3.98 -0.91 5.44
N LEU A 107 -3.79 -1.32 4.19
CA LEU A 107 -4.56 -0.82 3.07
C LEU A 107 -5.28 -1.98 2.41
N MET A 108 -6.59 -1.80 2.19
CA MET A 108 -7.43 -2.80 1.57
C MET A 108 -7.50 -2.54 0.08
N CYS A 109 -7.12 -3.54 -0.71
CA CYS A 109 -7.30 -3.53 -2.15
C CYS A 109 -8.70 -4.06 -2.49
N ASN A 110 -9.37 -3.45 -3.46
CA ASN A 110 -10.68 -3.86 -3.96
C ASN A 110 -10.68 -5.28 -4.55
N TRP A 111 -9.52 -5.81 -4.93
CA TRP A 111 -9.35 -7.23 -5.28
C TRP A 111 -9.37 -8.18 -4.06
N GLY A 112 -9.63 -7.66 -2.86
CA GLY A 112 -9.63 -8.42 -1.60
C GLY A 112 -8.25 -8.54 -0.94
N GLY A 113 -7.19 -7.99 -1.56
CA GLY A 113 -5.83 -8.02 -1.00
C GLY A 113 -5.65 -7.11 0.20
N VAL A 114 -4.90 -7.58 1.19
CA VAL A 114 -4.48 -6.76 2.33
C VAL A 114 -3.03 -6.37 2.13
N ILE A 115 -2.79 -5.07 2.01
CA ILE A 115 -1.46 -4.48 1.91
C ILE A 115 -1.01 -4.08 3.31
N GLN A 116 0.14 -4.58 3.71
CA GLN A 116 0.77 -4.30 4.99
C GLN A 116 2.11 -3.63 4.73
N ILE A 117 2.51 -2.72 5.61
CA ILE A 117 3.87 -2.19 5.59
C ILE A 117 4.78 -3.23 6.26
N THR A 118 5.89 -3.57 5.63
CA THR A 118 6.91 -4.50 6.16
C THR A 118 8.17 -3.76 6.58
N ASN A 119 8.48 -2.65 5.93
CA ASN A 119 9.53 -1.72 6.33
C ASN A 119 9.01 -0.28 6.22
N PRO A 120 9.01 0.52 7.29
CA PRO A 120 8.48 1.89 7.28
C PRO A 120 9.37 2.91 6.56
N GLY A 121 10.57 2.53 6.13
CA GLY A 121 11.54 3.40 5.46
C GLY A 121 12.36 4.26 6.43
N GLN A 122 12.06 4.22 7.73
CA GLN A 122 12.84 4.84 8.79
C GLN A 122 12.68 4.10 10.12
N ALA A 123 13.67 4.20 11.01
CA ALA A 123 13.64 3.56 12.32
C ALA A 123 13.55 4.55 13.50
N THR A 124 13.63 5.86 13.22
CA THR A 124 13.89 6.88 14.25
C THR A 124 12.62 7.46 14.89
N ILE A 125 11.53 7.62 14.12
CA ILE A 125 10.33 8.30 14.61
C ILE A 125 9.23 7.28 14.90
N GLN A 126 8.72 7.30 16.12
CA GLN A 126 7.60 6.49 16.57
C GLN A 126 6.35 7.36 16.71
N VAL A 127 5.23 6.83 16.27
CA VAL A 127 3.90 7.43 16.44
C VAL A 127 2.95 6.39 17.04
N PRO A 128 1.96 6.80 17.85
CA PRO A 128 1.01 5.85 18.44
C PRO A 128 0.33 4.95 17.41
#